data_AF-A0A7X9M0A2-F1
#
_entry.id   AF-A0A7X9M0A2-F1
#
_cell.length_a   1.000
_cell.length_b   1.000
_cell.length_c   1.000
_cell.angle_alpha   90.00
_cell.angle_beta   90.00
_cell.angle_gamma   90.00
#
_symmetry.space_group_name_H-M   'P 1'
#
loop_
_entity.id
_entity.type
_entity.pdbx_description
1 polymer ?
#
loop_
_entity_poly.entity_id
_entity_poly.type
_entity_poly.pdbx_seq_one_letter_code
_entity_poly.pdbx_strand_id
1 'polypeptide(L)'
;MYAHSQTQYLPSVLRTFALSLAISVIGMAAGVFVPPALFLPLMILEFILLISAFFFRKRKAIGYTFLYVFTFISGITTYPIVAYYLSIIGANAVFMAFGTTAVVFTGLAVYASTTKRDLSFLSGMLFAALLALVAISIFNLIWPLSSTGMLAFSFIGVLVFSGYVLFDFNRMKHYGVSAEDVPLMALNLYLDFINLFINILRIFGILGSDD
;
A
#
# COMPACT_ATOMS: atom_id res chain seq x y z
N MET A 1 -3.18 37.45 -7.06
CA MET A 1 -2.15 36.60 -7.68
C MET A 1 -1.75 35.52 -6.67
N TYR A 2 -2.53 34.43 -6.54
CA TYR A 2 -2.32 33.38 -5.52
C TYR A 2 -2.34 31.95 -6.07
N ALA A 3 -2.31 31.78 -7.40
CA ALA A 3 -2.47 30.46 -8.02
C ALA A 3 -1.19 29.59 -8.03
N HIS A 4 -0.05 30.10 -7.54
CA HIS A 4 1.24 29.39 -7.64
C HIS A 4 1.70 28.64 -6.37
N SER A 5 0.98 28.70 -5.24
CA SER A 5 1.45 28.05 -4.00
C SER A 5 0.91 26.64 -3.74
N GLN A 6 -0.12 26.18 -4.45
CA GLN A 6 -0.86 24.97 -4.04
C GLN A 6 -0.14 23.65 -4.38
N THR A 7 0.62 23.57 -5.48
CA THR A 7 1.31 22.33 -5.89
C THR A 7 2.81 22.28 -5.56
N GLN A 8 3.34 23.30 -4.87
CA GLN A 8 4.77 23.45 -4.61
C GLN A 8 5.41 22.23 -3.93
N TYR A 9 4.65 21.51 -3.10
CA TYR A 9 5.15 20.39 -2.31
C TYR A 9 4.88 19.01 -2.92
N LEU A 10 4.20 18.92 -4.06
CA LEU A 10 3.95 17.63 -4.73
C LEU A 10 5.27 16.89 -5.06
N PRO A 11 6.32 17.54 -5.63
CA PRO A 11 7.60 16.87 -5.84
C PRO A 11 8.24 16.38 -4.54
N SER A 12 8.05 17.10 -3.44
CA SER A 12 8.55 16.71 -2.12
C SER A 12 7.84 15.45 -1.61
N VAL A 13 6.53 15.33 -1.81
CA VAL A 13 5.78 14.10 -1.49
C VAL A 13 6.32 12.92 -2.28
N LEU A 14 6.52 13.07 -3.59
CA LEU A 14 7.00 11.97 -4.44
C LEU A 14 8.41 11.52 -4.07
N ARG A 15 9.32 12.45 -3.78
CA ARG A 15 10.67 12.13 -3.28
C ARG A 15 10.61 11.43 -1.93
N THR A 16 9.79 11.93 -1.02
CA THR A 16 9.61 11.34 0.32
C THR A 16 9.01 9.93 0.23
N PHE A 17 8.04 9.71 -0.65
CA PHE A 17 7.47 8.39 -0.97
C PHE A 17 8.52 7.44 -1.56
N ALA A 18 9.33 7.89 -2.53
CA ALA A 18 10.38 7.07 -3.11
C ALA A 18 11.45 6.68 -2.08
N LEU A 19 11.84 7.62 -1.19
CA LEU A 19 12.74 7.34 -0.07
C LEU A 19 12.11 6.33 0.90
N SER A 20 10.82 6.46 1.21
CA SER A 20 10.08 5.51 2.05
C SER A 20 10.08 4.10 1.46
N LEU A 21 9.92 3.95 0.14
CA LEU A 21 10.06 2.66 -0.54
C LEU A 21 11.49 2.11 -0.43
N ALA A 22 12.51 2.94 -0.67
CA ALA A 22 13.91 2.51 -0.52
C ALA A 22 14.22 2.05 0.90
N ILE A 23 13.76 2.79 1.91
CA ILE A 23 13.91 2.43 3.33
C ILE A 23 13.17 1.13 3.65
N SER A 24 11.99 0.92 3.07
CA SER A 24 11.24 -0.33 3.20
C SER A 24 11.99 -1.51 2.57
N VAL A 25 12.71 -1.33 1.46
CA VAL A 25 13.56 -2.37 0.88
C VAL A 25 14.73 -2.71 1.83
N ILE A 26 15.36 -1.70 2.45
CA ILE A 26 16.39 -1.92 3.46
C ILE A 26 15.81 -2.68 4.67
N GLY A 27 14.61 -2.30 5.12
CA GLY A 27 13.89 -3.02 6.17
C GLY A 27 13.60 -4.47 5.80
N MET A 28 13.16 -4.72 4.57
CA MET A 28 12.95 -6.08 4.07
C MET A 28 14.24 -6.90 4.05
N ALA A 29 15.37 -6.31 3.64
CA ALA A 29 16.68 -6.97 3.70
C ALA A 29 17.09 -7.28 5.14
N ALA A 30 16.81 -6.39 6.09
CA ALA A 30 17.01 -6.67 7.52
C ALA A 30 16.07 -7.78 8.04
N GLY A 31 14.87 -7.91 7.45
CA GLY A 31 13.91 -8.97 7.74
C GLY A 31 14.44 -10.39 7.51
N VAL A 32 15.45 -10.57 6.64
CA VAL A 32 16.12 -11.85 6.42
C VAL A 32 16.74 -12.42 7.70
N PHE A 33 17.19 -11.54 8.61
CA PHE A 33 17.82 -11.93 9.87
C PHE A 33 16.81 -12.18 11.00
N VAL A 34 15.52 -11.93 10.78
CA VAL A 34 14.49 -12.17 11.79
C VAL A 34 14.20 -13.68 11.83
N PRO A 35 14.34 -14.34 13.01
CA PRO A 35 14.07 -15.76 13.14
C PRO A 35 12.64 -16.11 12.69
N PRO A 36 12.41 -17.24 11.98
CA PRO A 36 11.08 -17.66 11.57
C PRO A 36 10.08 -17.80 12.74
N ALA A 37 10.56 -18.08 13.95
CA ALA A 37 9.74 -18.14 15.16
C ALA A 37 9.08 -16.80 15.52
N LEU A 38 9.61 -15.67 15.02
CA LEU A 38 9.06 -14.34 15.18
C LEU A 38 8.23 -13.88 13.97
N PHE A 39 8.12 -14.72 12.93
CA PHE A 39 7.20 -14.44 11.83
C PHE A 39 5.78 -14.65 12.33
N LEU A 40 5.05 -13.55 12.47
CA LEU A 40 3.61 -13.61 12.64
C LEU A 40 3.00 -14.35 11.44
N PRO A 41 1.92 -15.14 11.63
CA PRO A 41 1.14 -15.70 10.54
C PRO A 41 0.81 -14.65 9.48
N LEU A 42 0.88 -15.02 8.20
CA LEU A 42 0.71 -14.11 7.05
C LEU A 42 -0.58 -13.28 7.12
N MET A 43 -1.67 -13.89 7.59
CA MET A 43 -2.97 -13.24 7.75
C MET A 43 -2.95 -12.13 8.82
N ILE A 44 -2.15 -12.30 9.88
CA ILE A 44 -1.98 -11.27 10.92
C ILE A 44 -1.16 -10.10 10.37
N LEU A 45 -0.09 -10.39 9.60
CA LEU A 45 0.73 -9.35 8.98
C LEU A 45 -0.09 -8.50 7.99
N GLU A 46 -0.90 -9.14 7.16
CA GLU A 46 -1.81 -8.43 6.27
C GLU A 46 -2.81 -7.57 7.05
N PHE A 47 -3.43 -8.11 8.09
CA PHE A 47 -4.35 -7.36 8.95
C PHE A 47 -3.66 -6.11 9.53
N ILE A 48 -2.41 -6.22 9.98
CA ILE A 48 -1.61 -5.09 10.49
C ILE A 48 -1.39 -4.02 9.40
N LEU A 49 -1.18 -4.41 8.15
CA LEU A 49 -0.98 -3.46 7.06
C LEU A 49 -2.29 -2.75 6.66
N LEU A 50 -3.41 -3.48 6.65
CA LEU A 50 -4.73 -2.92 6.41
C LEU A 50 -5.16 -1.95 7.53
N ILE A 51 -4.94 -2.32 8.80
CA ILE A 51 -5.28 -1.44 9.91
C ILE A 51 -4.37 -0.21 9.96
N SER A 52 -3.11 -0.34 9.57
CA SER A 52 -2.19 0.79 9.41
C SER A 52 -2.72 1.75 8.34
N ALA A 53 -3.09 1.24 7.15
CA ALA A 53 -3.72 2.04 6.11
C ALA A 53 -4.97 2.77 6.62
N PHE A 54 -5.84 2.07 7.35
CA PHE A 54 -7.06 2.66 7.92
C PHE A 54 -6.75 3.78 8.93
N PHE A 55 -5.83 3.52 9.86
CA PHE A 55 -5.57 4.41 10.98
C PHE A 55 -4.79 5.67 10.55
N PHE A 56 -3.76 5.52 9.71
CA PHE A 56 -2.94 6.66 9.30
C PHE A 56 -3.68 7.61 8.36
N ARG A 57 -4.61 7.10 7.54
CA ARG A 57 -5.47 7.95 6.70
C ARG A 57 -6.37 8.90 7.49
N LYS A 58 -6.61 8.66 8.78
CA LYS A 58 -7.39 9.56 9.67
C LYS A 58 -6.54 10.56 10.45
N ARG A 59 -5.21 10.48 10.39
CA ARG A 59 -4.32 11.39 11.13
C ARG A 59 -4.31 12.78 10.47
N LYS A 60 -4.13 13.83 11.28
CA LYS A 60 -4.01 15.21 10.77
C LYS A 60 -2.63 15.51 10.17
N ALA A 61 -1.56 15.11 10.85
CA ALA A 61 -0.18 15.25 10.37
C ALA A 61 0.72 14.24 11.11
N ILE A 62 1.85 13.88 10.51
CA ILE A 62 2.91 13.04 11.10
C ILE A 62 4.28 13.62 10.75
N GLY A 63 5.32 13.27 11.52
CA GLY A 63 6.69 13.70 11.24
C GLY A 63 7.47 12.75 10.31
N TYR A 64 8.53 13.25 9.67
CA TYR A 64 9.43 12.46 8.82
C TYR A 64 10.08 11.29 9.56
N THR A 65 10.52 11.49 10.81
CA THR A 65 11.10 10.42 11.63
C THR A 65 10.13 9.26 11.80
N PHE A 66 8.86 9.57 12.08
CA PHE A 66 7.82 8.55 12.22
C PHE A 66 7.62 7.81 10.89
N LEU A 67 7.51 8.53 9.77
CA LEU A 67 7.35 7.93 8.45
C LEU A 67 8.47 6.92 8.14
N TYR A 68 9.73 7.32 8.29
CA TYR A 68 10.86 6.47 7.92
C TYR A 68 11.06 5.29 8.87
N VAL A 69 10.84 5.48 10.17
CA VAL A 69 10.82 4.36 11.13
C VAL A 69 9.70 3.39 10.80
N PHE A 70 8.52 3.92 10.48
CA PHE A 70 7.37 3.11 10.09
C PHE A 70 7.65 2.31 8.82
N THR A 71 8.19 2.92 7.76
CA THR A 71 8.44 2.22 6.49
C THR A 71 9.57 1.20 6.62
N PHE A 72 10.57 1.46 7.46
CA PHE A 72 11.61 0.49 7.78
C PHE A 72 11.04 -0.75 8.48
N ILE A 73 10.25 -0.55 9.55
CA ILE A 73 9.59 -1.64 10.28
C ILE A 73 8.62 -2.38 9.37
N SER A 74 7.84 -1.64 8.57
CA SER A 74 6.89 -2.22 7.62
C SER A 74 7.60 -3.09 6.58
N GLY A 75 8.79 -2.70 6.13
CA GLY A 75 9.68 -3.52 5.32
C GLY A 75 10.07 -4.85 5.98
N ILE A 76 10.51 -4.80 7.25
CA ILE A 76 10.82 -5.99 8.05
C ILE A 76 9.59 -6.91 8.13
N THR A 77 8.41 -6.35 8.41
CA THR A 77 7.17 -7.13 8.57
C THR A 77 6.59 -7.63 7.25
N THR A 78 6.98 -7.04 6.12
CA THR A 78 6.55 -7.49 4.79
C THR A 78 7.42 -8.65 4.29
N TYR A 79 8.66 -8.77 4.78
CA TYR A 79 9.59 -9.84 4.39
C TYR A 79 8.99 -11.25 4.49
N PRO A 80 8.34 -11.68 5.59
CA PRO A 80 7.78 -13.04 5.68
C PRO A 80 6.71 -13.33 4.62
N ILE A 81 5.91 -12.32 4.24
CA ILE A 81 4.93 -12.45 3.16
C ILE A 81 5.64 -12.72 1.84
N VAL A 82 6.65 -11.90 1.52
CA VAL A 82 7.39 -12.06 0.27
C VAL A 82 8.21 -13.36 0.26
N ALA A 83 8.85 -13.71 1.37
CA ALA A 83 9.60 -14.97 1.53
C ALA A 83 8.71 -16.20 1.34
N TYR A 84 7.48 -16.16 1.86
CA TYR A 84 6.50 -17.22 1.61
C TYR A 84 6.20 -17.36 0.12
N TYR A 85 5.81 -16.28 -0.57
CA TYR A 85 5.53 -16.36 -2.01
C TYR A 85 6.76 -16.71 -2.85
N LEU A 86 7.96 -16.23 -2.48
CA LEU A 86 9.22 -16.64 -3.10
C LEU A 86 9.41 -18.17 -3.02
N SER A 87 9.03 -18.80 -1.91
CA SER A 87 9.18 -20.24 -1.72
C SER A 87 8.19 -21.08 -2.53
N ILE A 88 6.98 -20.57 -2.80
CA ILE A 88 5.93 -21.35 -3.47
C ILE A 88 5.82 -21.07 -4.98
N ILE A 89 6.09 -19.84 -5.44
CA ILE A 89 5.95 -19.44 -6.86
C ILE A 89 7.26 -18.93 -7.49
N GLY A 90 8.36 -18.90 -6.71
CA GLY A 90 9.69 -18.52 -7.18
C GLY A 90 9.91 -17.02 -7.37
N ALA A 91 11.18 -16.64 -7.55
CA ALA A 91 11.60 -15.24 -7.65
C ALA A 91 10.97 -14.49 -8.84
N ASN A 92 10.87 -15.15 -9.99
CA ASN A 92 10.33 -14.52 -11.21
C ASN A 92 8.89 -14.03 -11.00
N ALA A 93 8.03 -14.83 -10.37
CA ALA A 93 6.64 -14.44 -10.12
C ALA A 93 6.52 -13.27 -9.14
N VAL A 94 7.36 -13.24 -8.10
CA VAL A 94 7.42 -12.11 -7.16
C VAL A 94 7.87 -10.82 -7.85
N PHE A 95 8.89 -10.89 -8.72
CA PHE A 95 9.32 -9.73 -9.52
C PHE A 95 8.24 -9.27 -10.50
N MET A 96 7.50 -10.19 -11.12
CA MET A 96 6.36 -9.85 -11.99
C MET A 96 5.23 -9.18 -11.19
N ALA A 97 4.92 -9.65 -9.98
CA ALA A 97 3.93 -9.01 -9.12
C ALA A 97 4.36 -7.56 -8.77
N PHE A 98 5.61 -7.35 -8.35
CA PHE A 98 6.16 -6.02 -8.08
C PHE A 98 6.14 -5.11 -9.32
N GLY A 99 6.56 -5.63 -10.47
CA GLY A 99 6.53 -4.90 -11.75
C GLY A 99 5.10 -4.50 -12.14
N THR A 100 4.13 -5.40 -11.95
CA THR A 100 2.72 -5.13 -12.18
C THR A 100 2.21 -4.04 -11.24
N THR A 101 2.55 -4.09 -9.94
CA THR A 101 2.23 -3.02 -8.99
C THR A 101 2.81 -1.68 -9.44
N ALA A 102 4.07 -1.63 -9.85
CA ALA A 102 4.73 -0.40 -10.28
C ALA A 102 4.06 0.22 -11.51
N VAL A 103 3.70 -0.60 -12.50
CA VAL A 103 2.98 -0.18 -13.71
C VAL A 103 1.58 0.34 -13.36
N VAL A 104 0.80 -0.41 -12.57
CA VAL A 104 -0.55 0.01 -12.15
C VAL A 104 -0.48 1.30 -11.35
N PHE A 105 0.37 1.37 -10.33
CA PHE A 105 0.51 2.54 -9.47
C PHE A 105 0.90 3.78 -10.28
N THR A 106 1.90 3.65 -11.16
CA THR A 106 2.39 4.77 -11.97
C THR A 106 1.36 5.18 -13.03
N GLY A 107 0.69 4.23 -13.68
CA GLY A 107 -0.39 4.53 -14.63
C GLY A 107 -1.54 5.31 -13.99
N LEU A 108 -1.97 4.88 -12.79
CA LEU A 108 -3.01 5.57 -12.02
C LEU A 108 -2.54 6.93 -11.51
N ALA A 109 -1.31 7.04 -11.02
CA ALA A 109 -0.71 8.29 -10.58
C ALA A 109 -0.67 9.34 -11.71
N VAL A 110 -0.22 8.94 -12.91
CA VAL A 110 -0.18 9.80 -14.09
C VAL A 110 -1.59 10.22 -14.50
N TYR A 111 -2.53 9.28 -14.57
CA TYR A 111 -3.92 9.58 -14.90
C TYR A 111 -4.56 10.56 -13.89
N ALA A 112 -4.42 10.30 -12.59
CA ALA A 112 -4.95 11.15 -11.53
C ALA A 112 -4.33 12.55 -11.50
N SER A 113 -3.04 12.66 -11.86
CA SER A 113 -2.32 13.93 -11.94
C SER A 113 -2.69 14.74 -13.19
N THR A 114 -3.15 14.09 -14.27
CA THR A 114 -3.49 14.75 -15.53
C THR A 114 -4.98 15.03 -15.68
N THR A 115 -5.85 14.20 -15.10
CA THR A 115 -7.31 14.33 -15.23
C THR A 115 -7.85 15.63 -14.64
N LYS A 116 -8.80 16.26 -15.33
CA LYS A 116 -9.48 17.51 -14.87
C LYS A 116 -10.65 17.24 -13.93
N ARG A 117 -11.06 15.97 -13.77
CA ARG A 117 -12.16 15.59 -12.89
C ARG A 117 -11.69 15.58 -11.44
N ASP A 118 -12.46 16.18 -10.56
CA ASP A 118 -12.28 16.01 -9.12
C ASP A 118 -12.83 14.64 -8.70
N LEU A 119 -11.96 13.83 -8.09
CA LEU A 119 -12.27 12.49 -7.60
C LEU A 119 -12.54 12.48 -6.08
N SER A 120 -12.76 13.64 -5.46
CA SER A 120 -13.08 13.79 -4.04
C SER A 120 -14.28 12.95 -3.58
N PHE A 121 -15.23 12.68 -4.47
CA PHE A 121 -16.38 11.79 -4.22
C PHE A 121 -15.98 10.35 -3.85
N LEU A 122 -14.77 9.91 -4.23
CA LEU A 122 -14.26 8.58 -3.87
C LEU A 122 -13.96 8.44 -2.38
N SER A 123 -13.74 9.54 -1.65
CA SER A 123 -13.30 9.52 -0.24
C SER A 123 -14.17 8.63 0.66
N GLY A 124 -15.49 8.84 0.65
CA GLY A 124 -16.43 8.08 1.48
C GLY A 124 -16.53 6.61 1.06
N MET A 125 -16.55 6.35 -0.24
CA MET A 125 -16.62 4.99 -0.79
C MET A 125 -15.36 4.18 -0.48
N LEU A 126 -14.18 4.76 -0.69
CA LEU A 126 -12.90 4.11 -0.40
C LEU A 126 -12.73 3.85 1.09
N PHE A 127 -13.15 4.81 1.93
CA PHE A 127 -13.15 4.63 3.38
C PHE A 127 -14.02 3.45 3.82
N ALA A 128 -15.24 3.35 3.27
CA ALA A 128 -16.13 2.23 3.55
C ALA A 128 -15.56 0.89 3.04
N ALA A 129 -14.97 0.88 1.85
CA ALA A 129 -14.36 -0.31 1.27
C ALA A 129 -13.14 -0.78 2.07
N LEU A 130 -12.28 0.15 2.53
CA LEU A 130 -11.16 -0.17 3.41
C LEU A 130 -11.64 -0.74 4.74
N LEU A 131 -12.70 -0.16 5.31
CA LEU A 131 -13.31 -0.69 6.54
C LEU A 131 -13.83 -2.12 6.33
N ALA A 132 -14.43 -2.41 5.18
CA ALA A 132 -14.86 -3.77 4.83
C ALA A 132 -13.67 -4.73 4.70
N LEU A 133 -12.56 -4.33 4.07
CA LEU A 133 -11.34 -5.14 4.00
C LEU A 133 -10.75 -5.42 5.39
N VAL A 134 -10.75 -4.42 6.28
CA VAL A 134 -10.34 -4.58 7.69
C VAL A 134 -11.28 -5.55 8.42
N ALA A 135 -12.60 -5.44 8.24
CA ALA A 135 -13.54 -6.36 8.87
C ALA A 135 -13.36 -7.80 8.37
N ILE A 136 -13.25 -7.99 7.05
CA ILE A 136 -13.06 -9.33 6.44
C ILE A 136 -11.73 -9.94 6.88
N SER A 137 -10.66 -9.16 6.98
CA SER A 137 -9.38 -9.68 7.49
C SER A 137 -9.47 -10.13 8.95
N ILE A 138 -10.27 -9.47 9.80
CA ILE A 138 -10.57 -9.96 11.16
C ILE A 138 -11.34 -11.29 11.11
N PHE A 139 -12.37 -11.40 10.27
CA PHE A 139 -13.11 -12.66 10.11
C PHE A 139 -12.21 -13.79 9.63
N ASN A 140 -11.30 -13.49 8.69
CA ASN A 140 -10.34 -14.46 8.15
C ASN A 140 -9.46 -15.05 9.27
N LEU A 141 -9.07 -14.27 10.29
CA LEU A 141 -8.25 -14.76 11.41
C LEU A 141 -8.93 -15.87 12.24
N ILE A 142 -10.27 -15.86 12.31
CA ILE A 142 -11.04 -16.83 13.10
C ILE A 142 -11.57 -17.96 12.19
N TRP A 143 -12.06 -17.60 11.01
CA TRP A 143 -12.53 -18.51 9.96
C TRP A 143 -11.75 -18.25 8.66
N PRO A 144 -10.66 -19.00 8.44
CA PRO A 144 -9.85 -18.84 7.24
C PRO A 144 -10.66 -19.03 5.95
N LEU A 145 -10.52 -18.09 5.03
CA LEU A 145 -11.14 -18.12 3.71
C LEU A 145 -10.52 -19.23 2.85
N SER A 146 -11.31 -19.81 1.94
CA SER A 146 -10.81 -20.70 0.90
C SER A 146 -9.89 -19.96 -0.08
N SER A 147 -9.13 -20.68 -0.90
CA SER A 147 -8.29 -20.09 -1.96
C SER A 147 -9.09 -19.16 -2.87
N THR A 148 -10.30 -19.56 -3.28
CA THR A 148 -11.21 -18.72 -4.07
C THR A 148 -11.66 -17.47 -3.31
N GLY A 149 -11.94 -17.59 -2.01
CA GLY A 149 -12.29 -16.45 -1.16
C GLY A 149 -11.14 -15.46 -1.00
N MET A 150 -9.92 -15.96 -0.81
CA MET A 150 -8.68 -15.16 -0.72
C MET A 150 -8.35 -14.48 -2.05
N LEU A 151 -8.61 -15.15 -3.18
CA LEU A 151 -8.46 -14.58 -4.51
C LEU A 151 -9.45 -13.43 -4.74
N ALA A 152 -10.73 -13.63 -4.42
CA ALA A 152 -11.74 -12.57 -4.50
C ALA A 152 -11.40 -11.38 -3.59
N PHE A 153 -10.98 -11.65 -2.35
CA PHE A 153 -10.50 -10.63 -1.42
C PHE A 153 -9.35 -9.82 -2.02
N SER A 154 -8.39 -10.49 -2.67
CA SER A 154 -7.24 -9.84 -3.28
C SER A 154 -7.62 -8.93 -4.44
N PHE A 155 -8.52 -9.37 -5.32
CA PHE A 155 -9.01 -8.53 -6.43
C PHE A 155 -9.73 -7.28 -5.91
N ILE A 156 -10.55 -7.43 -4.87
CA ILE A 156 -11.20 -6.28 -4.22
C ILE A 156 -10.13 -5.36 -3.61
N GLY A 157 -9.13 -5.91 -2.94
CA GLY A 157 -7.97 -5.17 -2.43
C GLY A 157 -7.27 -4.35 -3.52
N VAL A 158 -6.95 -4.98 -4.66
CA VAL A 158 -6.37 -4.31 -5.82
C VAL A 158 -7.21 -3.11 -6.27
N LEU A 159 -8.53 -3.29 -6.40
CA LEU A 159 -9.44 -2.20 -6.80
C LEU A 159 -9.48 -1.06 -5.77
N VAL A 160 -9.53 -1.40 -4.47
CA VAL A 160 -9.58 -0.41 -3.38
C VAL A 160 -8.29 0.40 -3.31
N PHE A 161 -7.13 -0.25 -3.31
CA PHE A 161 -5.84 0.46 -3.23
C PHE A 161 -5.54 1.21 -4.53
N SER A 162 -5.94 0.68 -5.69
CA SER A 162 -5.92 1.44 -6.96
C SER A 162 -6.79 2.70 -6.89
N GLY A 163 -7.98 2.58 -6.30
CA GLY A 163 -8.87 3.71 -6.05
C GLY A 163 -8.26 4.75 -5.11
N TYR A 164 -7.55 4.33 -4.06
CA TYR A 164 -6.81 5.24 -3.19
C TYR A 164 -5.65 5.93 -3.90
N VAL A 165 -4.88 5.25 -4.76
CA VAL A 165 -3.86 5.91 -5.59
C VAL A 165 -4.50 7.01 -6.44
N LEU A 166 -5.62 6.71 -7.10
CA LEU A 166 -6.36 7.72 -7.86
C LEU A 166 -6.79 8.90 -6.99
N PHE A 167 -7.37 8.62 -5.83
CA PHE A 167 -7.86 9.63 -4.91
C PHE A 167 -6.74 10.50 -4.35
N ASP A 168 -5.65 9.93 -3.86
CA ASP A 168 -4.57 10.67 -3.20
C ASP A 168 -3.82 11.56 -4.20
N PHE A 169 -3.48 11.05 -5.39
CA PHE A 169 -2.87 11.88 -6.44
C PHE A 169 -3.81 12.99 -6.94
N ASN A 170 -5.09 12.66 -7.15
CA ASN A 170 -6.07 13.65 -7.58
C ASN A 170 -6.29 14.74 -6.53
N ARG A 171 -6.33 14.36 -5.24
CA ARG A 171 -6.47 15.30 -4.12
C ARG A 171 -5.26 16.24 -4.04
N MET A 172 -4.04 15.71 -4.09
CA MET A 172 -2.82 16.53 -4.06
C MET A 172 -2.77 17.52 -5.22
N LYS A 173 -3.28 17.13 -6.39
CA LYS A 173 -3.38 18.01 -7.55
C LYS A 173 -4.41 19.14 -7.35
N HIS A 174 -5.63 18.80 -6.92
CA HIS A 174 -6.75 19.76 -6.87
C HIS A 174 -6.72 20.67 -5.65
N TYR A 175 -6.31 20.14 -4.50
CA TYR A 175 -6.36 20.84 -3.22
C TYR A 175 -4.98 21.32 -2.75
N GLY A 176 -3.92 20.87 -3.44
CA GLY A 176 -2.54 21.18 -3.06
C GLY A 176 -2.05 20.37 -1.87
N VAL A 177 -0.79 20.63 -1.49
CA VAL A 177 -0.13 19.99 -0.35
C VAL A 177 0.64 21.03 0.43
N SER A 178 0.47 21.06 1.75
CA SER A 178 1.26 21.90 2.65
C SER A 178 2.56 21.20 3.08
N ALA A 179 3.57 21.95 3.54
CA ALA A 179 4.84 21.37 3.97
C ALA A 179 4.69 20.36 5.13
N GLU A 180 3.75 20.62 6.04
CA GLU A 180 3.44 19.78 7.19
C GLU A 180 2.72 18.47 6.81
N ASP A 181 2.00 18.45 5.69
CA ASP A 181 1.30 17.27 5.21
C ASP A 181 2.19 16.31 4.42
N VAL A 182 3.38 16.75 3.98
CA VAL A 182 4.27 15.96 3.10
C VAL A 182 4.52 14.55 3.64
N PRO A 183 4.90 14.35 4.93
CA PRO A 183 5.17 13.01 5.44
C PRO A 183 3.90 12.13 5.48
N LEU A 184 2.74 12.72 5.79
CA LEU A 184 1.47 12.00 5.82
C LEU A 184 1.03 11.57 4.42
N MET A 185 1.14 12.46 3.43
CA MET A 185 0.81 12.14 2.05
C MET A 185 1.75 11.05 1.51
N ALA A 186 3.05 11.13 1.81
CA ALA A 186 4.00 10.10 1.44
C ALA A 186 3.70 8.75 2.13
N LEU A 187 3.26 8.76 3.39
CA LEU A 187 2.83 7.54 4.08
C LEU A 187 1.60 6.91 3.42
N ASN A 188 0.61 7.72 3.04
CA ASN A 188 -0.60 7.21 2.38
C ASN A 188 -0.24 6.55 1.04
N LEU A 189 0.60 7.19 0.21
CA LEU A 189 1.10 6.61 -1.03
C LEU A 189 1.89 5.31 -0.79
N TYR A 190 2.71 5.27 0.26
CA TYR A 190 3.44 4.07 0.67
C TYR A 190 2.49 2.92 1.03
N LEU A 191 1.48 3.20 1.86
CA LEU A 191 0.49 2.21 2.27
C LEU A 191 -0.34 1.72 1.08
N ASP A 192 -0.69 2.59 0.14
CA ASP A 192 -1.34 2.17 -1.11
C ASP A 192 -0.47 1.26 -1.93
N PHE A 193 0.80 1.62 -2.12
CA PHE A 193 1.72 0.82 -2.90
C PHE A 193 1.93 -0.57 -2.29
N ILE A 194 2.23 -0.65 -0.98
CA ILE A 194 2.50 -1.93 -0.31
C ILE A 194 1.27 -2.82 -0.25
N ASN A 195 0.09 -2.26 0.05
CA ASN A 195 -1.11 -3.08 0.05
C ASN A 195 -1.51 -3.51 -1.36
N LEU A 196 -1.36 -2.66 -2.38
CA LEU A 196 -1.55 -3.05 -3.77
C LEU A 196 -0.59 -4.19 -4.17
N PHE A 197 0.68 -4.09 -3.77
CA PHE A 197 1.69 -5.12 -4.00
C PHE A 197 1.30 -6.45 -3.35
N ILE A 198 0.93 -6.47 -2.07
CA ILE A 198 0.58 -7.70 -1.36
C ILE A 198 -0.64 -8.38 -1.97
N ASN A 199 -1.66 -7.60 -2.39
CA ASN A 199 -2.83 -8.15 -3.06
C ASN A 199 -2.48 -8.75 -4.43
N ILE A 200 -1.67 -8.05 -5.25
CA ILE A 200 -1.22 -8.59 -6.55
C ILE A 200 -0.34 -9.83 -6.35
N LEU A 201 0.60 -9.78 -5.39
CA LEU A 201 1.46 -10.90 -5.04
C LEU A 201 0.66 -12.13 -4.63
N ARG A 202 -0.42 -11.94 -3.86
CA ARG A 202 -1.34 -13.02 -3.49
C ARG A 202 -2.08 -13.60 -4.69
N ILE A 203 -2.57 -12.76 -5.60
CA ILE A 203 -3.22 -13.23 -6.83
C ILE A 203 -2.27 -14.12 -7.62
N PHE A 204 -1.02 -13.68 -7.81
CA PHE A 204 0.01 -14.46 -8.49
C PHE A 204 0.34 -15.74 -7.72
N GLY A 205 0.38 -15.67 -6.38
CA GLY A 205 0.63 -16.81 -5.51
C GLY A 205 -0.43 -17.90 -5.62
N ILE A 206 -1.72 -17.53 -5.58
CA ILE A 206 -2.83 -18.48 -5.66
C ILE A 206 -2.96 -19.04 -7.07
N LEU A 207 -2.90 -18.19 -8.10
CA LEU A 207 -3.03 -18.64 -9.49
C LEU A 207 -1.84 -19.47 -9.96
N GLY A 208 -0.64 -19.21 -9.43
CA GLY A 208 0.57 -19.97 -9.77
C GLY A 208 0.76 -21.24 -8.95
N SER A 209 -0.04 -21.47 -7.89
CA SER A 209 0.00 -22.69 -7.08
C SER A 209 -1.00 -23.77 -7.49
N ASP A 210 -1.95 -23.42 -8.37
CA ASP A 210 -3.00 -24.32 -8.86
C ASP A 210 -2.59 -25.12 -10.12
N ASP A 211 -1.35 -24.94 -10.59
CA ASP A 211 -0.66 -25.75 -11.63
C ASP A 211 0.38 -26.70 -11.01
#